data_AF-A0ABD0QLA3-F1
#
_entry.id   AF-A0ABD0QLA3-F1
#
_cell.length_a   1.000
_cell.length_b   1.000
_cell.length_c   1.000
_cell.angle_alpha   90.00
_cell.angle_beta   90.00
_cell.angle_gamma   90.00
#
_symmetry.space_group_name_H-M   'P 1'
#
loop_
_entity.id
_entity.type
_entity.pdbx_description
1 polymer ?
#
loop_
_entity_poly.entity_id
_entity_poly.type
_entity_poly.pdbx_seq_one_letter_code
_entity_poly.pdbx_strand_id
1 'polypeptide(L)' 'TNLATIRVLESVQKKLSRLSPEDQERFRLDDCLGGTSEVIQRRAIYRIYGDKAPEIIEGLKRSPATAVPVVLK' A
#
# COMPACT_ATOMS: atom_id res chain seq x y z
N THR A 1 15.98 1.54 -3.87
CA THR A 1 14.95 0.47 -3.73
C THR A 1 13.60 1.00 -3.29
N ASN A 2 13.51 1.92 -2.33
CA ASN A 2 12.21 2.47 -1.86
C ASN A 2 11.37 3.18 -2.94
N LEU A 3 12.01 3.74 -3.98
CA LEU A 3 11.32 4.39 -5.10
C LEU A 3 10.31 3.47 -5.83
N ALA A 4 10.59 2.17 -5.90
CA ALA A 4 9.69 1.21 -6.53
C ALA A 4 8.38 1.07 -5.73
N THR A 5 8.49 0.97 -4.41
CA THR A 5 7.33 0.88 -3.50
C THR A 5 6.52 2.17 -3.51
N ILE A 6 7.18 3.34 -3.52
CA ILE A 6 6.48 4.63 -3.63
C ILE A 6 5.67 4.70 -4.93
N ARG A 7 6.28 4.39 -6.09
CA ARG A 7 5.59 4.41 -7.40
C ARG A 7 4.40 3.45 -7.47
N VAL A 8 4.53 2.28 -6.85
CA VAL A 8 3.45 1.30 -6.74
C VAL A 8 2.31 1.88 -5.89
N LEU A 9 2.61 2.40 -4.71
CA LEU A 9 1.60 2.98 -3.82
C LEU A 9 0.93 4.22 -4.44
N GLU A 10 1.67 5.06 -5.15
CA GLU A 10 1.11 6.19 -5.93
C GLU A 10 0.15 5.70 -7.03
N SER A 11 0.52 4.63 -7.73
CA SER A 11 -0.34 4.02 -8.76
C SER A 11 -1.63 3.46 -8.15
N VAL A 12 -1.52 2.81 -6.98
CA VAL A 12 -2.68 2.32 -6.23
C VAL A 12 -3.54 3.49 -5.74
N GLN A 13 -2.94 4.56 -5.21
CA GLN A 13 -3.65 5.77 -4.78
C GLN A 13 -4.43 6.38 -5.93
N LYS A 14 -3.80 6.54 -7.10
CA LYS A 14 -4.44 7.09 -8.30
C LYS A 14 -5.59 6.23 -8.80
N LYS A 15 -5.49 4.89 -8.66
CA LYS A 15 -6.57 3.95 -8.99
C LYS A 15 -7.72 4.09 -8.00
N LEU A 16 -7.42 4.15 -6.70
CA LEU A 16 -8.41 4.37 -5.65
C LEU A 16 -9.16 5.69 -5.83
N SER A 17 -8.47 6.80 -6.13
CA SER A 17 -9.11 8.11 -6.37
C SER A 17 -10.09 8.14 -7.54
N ARG A 18 -10.05 7.14 -8.43
CA ARG A 18 -10.99 6.98 -9.55
C ARG A 18 -12.17 6.07 -9.23
N LEU A 19 -12.09 5.32 -8.12
CA LEU A 19 -13.16 4.46 -7.64
C LEU A 19 -14.17 5.26 -6.82
N SER A 20 -15.42 4.80 -6.84
CA SER A 20 -16.45 5.31 -5.93
C SER A 20 -16.09 4.98 -4.47
N PRO A 21 -16.60 5.71 -3.47
CA PRO A 21 -16.35 5.39 -2.06
C PRO A 21 -16.71 3.94 -1.70
N GLU A 22 -17.80 3.43 -2.26
CA GLU A 22 -18.28 2.06 -2.06
C GLU A 22 -17.30 1.02 -2.64
N ASP A 23 -16.74 1.30 -3.82
CA ASP A 23 -15.74 0.44 -4.45
C ASP A 23 -14.38 0.54 -3.75
N GLN A 24 -14.02 1.71 -3.23
CA GLN A 24 -12.80 1.90 -2.45
C GLN A 24 -12.81 1.04 -1.18
N GLU A 25 -13.96 0.97 -0.49
CA GLU A 25 -14.12 0.15 0.72
C GLU A 25 -14.04 -1.35 0.42
N ARG A 26 -14.46 -1.76 -0.78
CA ARG A 26 -14.36 -3.13 -1.27
C ARG A 26 -12.99 -3.47 -1.86
N PHE A 27 -12.18 -2.46 -2.18
CA PHE A 27 -10.86 -2.65 -2.78
C PHE A 27 -9.88 -3.25 -1.76
N ARG A 28 -9.26 -4.38 -2.14
CA ARG A 28 -8.31 -5.13 -1.31
C ARG A 28 -7.00 -5.28 -2.08
N LEU A 29 -5.88 -5.21 -1.38
CA LEU A 29 -4.56 -5.49 -1.96
C LEU A 29 -4.09 -6.90 -1.61
N ASP A 30 -3.42 -7.53 -2.56
CA ASP A 30 -2.64 -8.77 -2.41
C ASP A 30 -1.38 -8.53 -1.55
N ASP A 31 -0.71 -9.59 -1.11
CA ASP A 31 0.62 -9.57 -0.48
C ASP A 31 1.69 -8.78 -1.26
N CYS A 32 1.54 -8.65 -2.58
CA CYS A 32 2.39 -7.82 -3.43
C CYS A 32 2.12 -6.31 -3.31
N LEU A 33 1.10 -5.90 -2.54
CA LEU A 33 0.71 -4.51 -2.27
C LEU A 33 0.54 -3.66 -3.54
N GLY A 34 0.12 -4.30 -4.64
CA GLY A 34 -0.09 -3.65 -5.95
C GLY A 34 1.14 -3.58 -6.85
N GLY A 35 2.27 -4.15 -6.45
CA GLY A 35 3.50 -4.22 -7.26
C GLY A 35 3.81 -5.64 -7.75
N THR A 36 5.04 -5.85 -8.24
CA THR A 36 5.46 -7.11 -8.86
C THR A 36 6.14 -8.10 -7.89
N SER A 37 6.53 -7.67 -6.69
CA SER A 37 7.24 -8.53 -5.72
C SER A 37 6.94 -8.15 -4.28
N GLU A 38 6.32 -9.06 -3.54
CA GLU A 38 6.06 -8.94 -2.10
C GLU A 38 7.33 -8.60 -1.30
N VAL A 39 8.45 -9.28 -1.59
CA VAL A 39 9.70 -9.14 -0.81
C VAL A 39 10.27 -7.72 -0.90
N ILE A 40 10.26 -7.12 -2.09
CA ILE A 40 10.76 -5.75 -2.29
C ILE A 40 9.88 -4.75 -1.52
N GLN A 41 8.56 -4.97 -1.56
CA GLN A 41 7.58 -4.05 -0.99
C GLN A 41 7.61 -4.14 0.53
N ARG A 42 7.59 -5.35 1.09
CA ARG A 42 7.79 -5.58 2.53
C ARG A 42 9.08 -4.95 3.01
N ARG A 43 10.21 -5.24 2.36
CA ARG A 43 11.52 -4.74 2.82
C ARG A 43 11.61 -3.22 2.80
N ALA A 44 10.94 -2.55 1.85
CA ALA A 44 10.85 -1.10 1.82
C ALA A 44 9.99 -0.55 2.98
N ILE A 45 8.83 -1.15 3.25
CA ILE A 45 7.95 -0.74 4.36
C ILE A 45 8.66 -0.98 5.71
N TYR A 46 9.29 -2.14 5.91
CA TYR A 46 10.10 -2.42 7.10
C TYR A 46 11.26 -1.44 7.30
N ARG A 47 11.84 -0.92 6.21
CA ARG A 47 12.87 0.12 6.30
C ARG A 47 12.34 1.48 6.76
N ILE A 48 11.09 1.81 6.46
CA ILE A 48 10.49 3.12 6.77
C ILE A 48 9.80 3.08 8.13
N TYR A 49 9.04 2.03 8.42
CA TYR A 49 8.18 1.91 9.60
C TYR A 49 8.75 1.03 10.70
N GLY A 50 9.86 0.31 10.45
CA GLY A 50 10.49 -0.55 11.45
C GLY A 50 9.51 -1.56 12.03
N ASP A 51 9.37 -1.56 13.35
CA ASP A 51 8.50 -2.48 14.10
C ASP A 51 7.01 -2.28 13.83
N LYS A 52 6.60 -1.12 13.28
CA LYS A 52 5.21 -0.84 12.88
C LYS A 52 4.88 -1.35 11.48
N ALA A 53 5.88 -1.82 10.72
CA ALA A 53 5.66 -2.31 9.36
C ALA A 53 4.63 -3.44 9.23
N PRO A 54 4.56 -4.46 10.11
CA PRO A 54 3.53 -5.50 10.03
C PRO A 54 2.11 -4.91 10.09
N GLU A 55 1.88 -3.98 11.01
CA GLU A 55 0.59 -3.31 11.20
C GLU A 55 0.21 -2.47 9.97
N ILE A 56 1.19 -1.76 9.39
CA ILE A 56 1.00 -0.99 8.15
C ILE A 56 0.65 -1.91 6.97
N ILE A 57 1.33 -3.05 6.83
CA ILE A 57 1.07 -4.02 5.75
C ILE A 57 -0.34 -4.58 5.86
N GLU A 58 -0.74 -4.98 7.07
CA GLU A 58 -2.11 -5.46 7.31
C GLU A 58 -3.15 -4.37 7.02
N GLY A 59 -2.87 -3.12 7.41
CA GLY A 59 -3.68 -1.96 7.05
C GLY A 59 -3.83 -1.78 5.53
N LEU A 60 -2.72 -1.87 4.79
CA LEU A 60 -2.71 -1.77 3.33
C LEU A 60 -3.50 -2.90 2.66
N LYS A 61 -3.46 -4.13 3.19
CA LYS A 61 -4.23 -5.26 2.68
C LYS A 61 -5.73 -5.10 2.95
N ARG A 62 -6.07 -4.64 4.16
CA ARG A 62 -7.46 -4.59 4.66
C ARG A 62 -8.22 -3.36 4.21
N SER A 63 -7.58 -2.18 4.24
CA SER A 63 -8.13 -0.90 3.82
C SER A 63 -7.05 -0.06 3.11
N PRO A 64 -6.74 -0.39 1.84
CA PRO A 64 -5.76 0.37 1.06
C PRO A 64 -6.17 1.84 0.86
N ALA A 65 -7.46 2.15 0.79
CA ALA A 65 -7.96 3.53 0.68
C ALA A 65 -7.47 4.45 1.81
N THR A 66 -7.44 3.92 3.05
CA THR A 66 -7.00 4.68 4.23
C THR A 66 -5.50 4.57 4.46
N ALA A 67 -4.91 3.40 4.21
CA ALA A 67 -3.51 3.14 4.53
C ALA A 67 -2.53 3.73 3.49
N VAL A 68 -2.88 3.75 2.20
CA VAL A 68 -2.00 4.26 1.14
C VAL A 68 -1.64 5.75 1.33
N PRO A 69 -2.59 6.67 1.61
CA PRO A 69 -2.27 8.07 1.87
C PRO A 69 -1.44 8.30 3.14
N VAL A 70 -1.56 7.42 4.13
CA VAL A 70 -0.76 7.48 5.38
C VAL A 70 0.68 7.08 5.10
N VAL A 71 0.89 6.11 4.20
CA VAL A 71 2.22 5.62 3.85
C VAL A 71 2.98 6.55 2.89
N LEU A 72 2.25 7.30 2.08
CA LEU A 72 2.81 8.28 1.12
C LEU A 72 3.04 9.67 1.73
N LYS A 73 2.66 9.92 2.98
CA LYS A 73 2.90 11.18 3.70
C LYS A 73 4.27 11.18 4.36
#